data_AF-A0A356K3G1-F1
#
_entry.id   AF-A0A356K3G1-F1
#
_cell.length_a   1.000
_cell.length_b   1.000
_cell.length_c   1.000
_cell.angle_alpha   90.00
_cell.angle_beta   90.00
_cell.angle_gamma   90.00
#
_symmetry.space_group_name_H-M   'P 1'
#
loop_
_entity.id
_entity.type
_entity.pdbx_description
1 polymer ?
#
loop_
_entity_poly.entity_id
_entity_poly.type
_entity_poly.pdbx_seq_one_letter_code
_entity_poly.pdbx_strand_id
1 'polypeptide(L)'
;MAFGKFKIFETEEDDKLDNTEEYYSTGSDIANKSGKMILVEPRAYSESQEIADHLKARNSVVVNFKRVTTDQAKRIIDFLSGTLYAINGDLQKIGDGIYLCTPKNIDVQGKITEENESQEDYME
;
A
#
# COMPACT_ATOMS: atom_id res chain seq x y z
N MET A 1 30.23 30.78 59.92
CA MET A 1 29.00 31.32 59.32
C MET A 1 28.34 30.14 58.61
N ALA A 2 27.25 29.55 59.08
CA ALA A 2 25.88 30.05 59.23
C ALA A 2 24.99 29.37 58.16
N PHE A 3 24.07 28.49 58.63
CA PHE A 3 22.82 28.00 58.00
C PHE A 3 22.95 27.21 56.67
N GLY A 4 22.16 26.18 56.35
CA GLY A 4 20.97 25.60 56.96
C GLY A 4 20.51 24.40 56.11
N LYS A 5 19.76 23.49 56.73
CA LYS A 5 19.08 22.33 56.12
C LYS A 5 18.04 22.79 55.10
N PHE A 6 17.88 22.09 53.98
CA PHE A 6 16.55 21.73 53.46
C PHE A 6 16.64 20.55 52.46
N LYS A 7 15.66 19.66 52.56
CA LYS A 7 15.53 18.38 51.87
C LYS A 7 14.52 18.58 50.74
N ILE A 8 14.84 18.20 49.51
CA ILE A 8 13.86 18.06 48.42
C ILE A 8 14.06 16.69 47.78
N PHE A 9 12.94 15.99 47.65
CA PHE A 9 12.75 14.70 47.02
C PHE A 9 12.00 14.97 45.71
N GLU A 10 12.55 14.51 44.58
CA GLU A 10 11.92 14.37 43.26
C GLU A 10 12.49 13.04 42.72
N THR A 11 11.77 11.91 42.65
CA THR A 11 10.62 11.51 41.82
C THR A 11 10.96 11.36 40.33
N GLU A 12 11.00 10.07 39.95
CA GLU A 12 10.59 9.44 38.69
C GLU A 12 11.52 9.50 37.45
N GLU A 13 12.15 8.34 37.19
CA GLU A 13 12.72 7.90 35.92
C GLU A 13 11.59 7.43 34.98
N ASP A 14 11.42 8.06 33.81
CA ASP A 14 10.73 7.45 32.64
C ASP A 14 11.05 8.27 31.37
N ASP A 15 12.28 8.17 30.86
CA ASP A 15 12.63 8.68 29.52
C ASP A 15 12.40 7.58 28.48
N LYS A 16 11.30 7.70 27.74
CA LYS A 16 11.03 6.94 26.51
C LYS A 16 11.95 7.46 25.41
N LEU A 17 12.93 6.63 25.02
CA LEU A 17 13.73 6.83 23.81
C LEU A 17 12.89 6.56 22.56
N ASP A 18 12.51 7.62 21.87
CA ASP A 18 12.12 7.62 20.46
C ASP A 18 13.39 7.41 19.62
N ASN A 19 13.53 6.22 19.02
CA ASN A 19 14.62 5.93 18.08
C ASN A 19 14.06 6.03 16.65
N THR A 20 14.13 7.24 16.10
CA THR A 20 14.05 7.52 14.67
C THR A 20 15.19 6.83 13.93
N GLU A 21 14.94 5.65 13.35
CA GLU A 21 15.89 5.02 12.43
C GLU A 21 15.75 5.60 11.01
N GLU A 22 16.64 6.55 10.70
CA GLU A 22 16.94 7.00 9.34
C GLU A 22 17.51 5.85 8.51
N TYR A 23 16.66 5.27 7.65
CA TYR A 23 16.97 4.09 6.84
C TYR A 23 17.73 4.43 5.56
N TYR A 24 19.03 4.76 5.66
CA TYR A 24 19.93 4.72 4.51
C TYR A 24 20.30 3.26 4.21
N SER A 25 19.45 2.57 3.44
CA SER A 25 19.75 1.22 2.95
C SER A 25 20.96 1.26 2.03
N THR A 26 22.07 0.67 2.47
CA THR A 26 23.24 0.38 1.65
C THR A 26 22.84 -0.52 0.46
N GLY A 27 23.39 -0.25 -0.73
CA GLY A 27 22.96 -0.80 -2.01
C GLY A 27 23.03 -2.33 -2.19
N SER A 28 23.47 -3.08 -1.18
CA SER A 28 23.54 -4.55 -1.17
C SER A 28 22.21 -5.23 -0.87
N ASP A 29 21.29 -4.60 -0.14
CA ASP A 29 20.03 -5.23 0.32
C ASP A 29 18.89 -5.14 -0.71
N ILE A 30 19.04 -4.29 -1.73
CA ILE A 30 18.09 -4.12 -2.83
C ILE A 30 18.13 -5.32 -3.80
N ALA A 31 19.24 -6.05 -3.83
CA ALA A 31 19.47 -7.14 -4.78
C ALA A 31 18.75 -8.46 -4.44
N ASN A 32 18.32 -8.67 -3.19
CA ASN A 32 17.73 -9.94 -2.73
C ASN A 32 16.40 -9.81 -1.99
N LYS A 33 15.77 -8.63 -1.97
CA LYS A 33 14.45 -8.50 -1.34
C LYS A 33 13.38 -9.11 -2.24
N SER A 34 13.04 -10.37 -1.97
CA SER A 34 11.85 -11.03 -2.52
C SER A 34 10.65 -10.13 -2.23
N GLY A 35 10.02 -9.62 -3.29
CA GLY A 35 8.86 -8.74 -3.17
C GLY A 35 7.74 -9.46 -2.43
N LYS A 36 7.16 -8.82 -1.41
CA LYS A 36 6.04 -9.40 -0.68
C LYS A 36 4.76 -9.21 -1.49
N MET A 37 3.78 -10.08 -1.27
CA MET A 37 2.40 -9.86 -1.73
C MET A 37 1.57 -9.32 -0.58
N ILE A 38 0.87 -8.22 -0.81
CA ILE A 38 0.05 -7.51 0.18
C ILE A 38 -1.39 -7.54 -0.29
N LEU A 39 -2.34 -7.76 0.63
CA LEU A 39 -3.76 -7.70 0.35
C LEU A 39 -4.34 -6.45 1.01
N VAL A 40 -5.05 -5.64 0.25
CA VAL A 40 -5.65 -4.39 0.71
C VAL A 40 -7.12 -4.35 0.31
N GLU A 41 -7.97 -3.97 1.26
CA GLU A 41 -9.40 -3.74 1.04
C GLU A 41 -9.72 -2.29 1.39
N PRO A 42 -9.49 -1.35 0.46
CA PRO A 42 -9.67 0.08 0.73
C PRO A 42 -11.13 0.39 1.06
N ARG A 43 -11.32 1.40 1.88
CA ARG A 43 -12.60 2.00 2.28
C ARG A 43 -12.73 3.44 1.79
N ALA A 44 -11.63 4.10 1.48
CA ALA A 44 -11.60 5.47 0.97
C ALA A 44 -10.52 5.67 -0.11
N TYR A 45 -10.70 6.71 -0.94
CA TYR A 45 -9.72 7.09 -1.96
C TYR A 45 -8.34 7.43 -1.40
N SER A 46 -8.25 7.96 -0.17
CA SER A 46 -6.98 8.31 0.47
C SER A 46 -6.04 7.11 0.65
N GLU A 47 -6.57 5.90 0.78
CA GLU A 47 -5.77 4.68 0.94
C GLU A 47 -5.02 4.27 -0.35
N SER A 48 -5.33 4.90 -1.49
CA SER A 48 -4.58 4.68 -2.73
C SER A 48 -3.09 5.03 -2.58
N GLN A 49 -2.75 6.01 -1.73
CA GLN A 49 -1.37 6.41 -1.47
C GLN A 49 -0.57 5.30 -0.78
N GLU A 50 -1.17 4.60 0.18
CA GLU A 50 -0.54 3.47 0.87
C GLU A 50 -0.24 2.32 -0.10
N ILE A 51 -1.20 2.02 -0.99
CA ILE A 51 -1.02 1.03 -2.06
C ILE A 51 0.14 1.43 -2.99
N ALA A 52 0.23 2.72 -3.35
CA ALA A 52 1.32 3.23 -4.17
C ALA A 52 2.70 3.09 -3.49
N ASP A 53 2.78 3.33 -2.18
CA ASP A 53 4.03 3.17 -1.43
C ASP A 53 4.47 1.71 -1.34
N HIS A 54 3.51 0.78 -1.21
CA HIS A 54 3.81 -0.64 -1.31
C HIS A 54 4.36 -1.05 -2.68
N LEU A 55 3.77 -0.54 -3.76
CA LEU A 55 4.24 -0.79 -5.13
C LEU A 55 5.65 -0.22 -5.36
N LYS A 56 5.93 1.00 -4.88
CA LYS A 56 7.26 1.61 -4.91
C LYS A 56 8.30 0.81 -4.13
N ALA A 57 7.89 0.17 -3.03
CA ALA A 57 8.72 -0.73 -2.25
C ALA A 57 8.94 -2.11 -2.91
N ARG A 58 8.54 -2.30 -4.18
CA ARG A 58 8.65 -3.54 -4.97
C ARG A 58 7.80 -4.71 -4.45
N ASN A 59 6.70 -4.41 -3.75
CA ASN A 59 5.71 -5.40 -3.34
C ASN A 59 4.53 -5.43 -4.32
N SER A 60 4.00 -6.61 -4.61
CA SER A 60 2.72 -6.73 -5.33
C SER A 60 1.56 -6.49 -4.38
N VAL A 61 0.48 -5.91 -4.89
CA VAL A 61 -0.70 -5.59 -4.10
C VAL A 61 -1.96 -6.13 -4.77
N VAL A 62 -2.74 -6.93 -4.05
CA VAL A 62 -4.08 -7.32 -4.44
C VAL A 62 -5.06 -6.37 -3.77
N VAL A 63 -5.84 -5.66 -4.57
CA VAL A 63 -6.80 -4.66 -4.13
C VAL A 63 -8.22 -5.20 -4.31
N ASN A 64 -9.00 -5.19 -3.24
CA ASN A 64 -10.40 -5.61 -3.22
C ASN A 64 -11.32 -4.40 -3.01
N PHE A 65 -12.07 -4.01 -4.02
CA PHE A 65 -12.95 -2.84 -4.03
C PHE A 65 -14.36 -3.09 -3.46
N LYS A 66 -14.62 -4.23 -2.80
CA LYS A 66 -15.93 -4.56 -2.20
C LYS A 66 -16.47 -3.51 -1.22
N ARG A 67 -15.62 -2.70 -0.59
CA ARG A 67 -16.01 -1.68 0.40
C ARG A 67 -16.04 -0.26 -0.11
N VAL A 68 -15.76 -0.03 -1.40
CA VAL A 68 -15.85 1.29 -2.02
C VAL A 68 -16.97 1.32 -3.05
N THR A 69 -17.51 2.50 -3.30
CA THR A 69 -18.47 2.68 -4.39
C THR A 69 -17.78 2.56 -5.74
N THR A 70 -18.53 2.25 -6.80
CA THR A 70 -17.99 2.14 -8.16
C THR A 70 -17.27 3.40 -8.63
N ASP A 71 -17.75 4.59 -8.23
CA ASP A 71 -17.10 5.88 -8.52
C ASP A 71 -15.73 5.99 -7.83
N GLN A 72 -15.66 5.63 -6.55
CA GLN A 72 -14.40 5.64 -5.81
C GLN A 72 -13.43 4.59 -6.34
N ALA A 73 -13.91 3.39 -6.68
CA ALA A 73 -13.09 2.34 -7.30
C ALA A 73 -12.43 2.85 -8.59
N LYS A 74 -13.19 3.49 -9.49
CA LYS A 74 -12.64 4.09 -10.73
C LYS A 74 -11.54 5.10 -10.43
N ARG A 75 -11.78 6.01 -9.49
CA ARG A 75 -10.77 7.01 -9.07
C ARG A 75 -9.50 6.38 -8.51
N ILE A 76 -9.64 5.34 -7.68
CA ILE A 76 -8.50 4.59 -7.14
C ILE A 76 -7.74 3.90 -8.28
N ILE A 77 -8.44 3.25 -9.21
CA ILE A 77 -7.84 2.59 -10.38
C ILE A 77 -7.08 3.61 -11.25
N ASP A 78 -7.64 4.78 -11.52
CA ASP A 78 -6.95 5.86 -12.26
C ASP A 78 -5.65 6.29 -11.57
N PHE A 79 -5.70 6.49 -10.24
CA PHE A 79 -4.52 6.85 -9.45
C PHE A 79 -3.44 5.76 -9.48
N LEU A 80 -3.85 4.49 -9.30
CA LEU A 80 -2.92 3.36 -9.32
C LEU A 80 -2.35 3.12 -10.71
N SER A 81 -3.14 3.30 -11.77
CA SER A 81 -2.68 3.19 -13.16
C SER A 81 -1.62 4.25 -13.46
N GLY A 82 -1.80 5.49 -12.99
CA GLY A 82 -0.77 6.54 -13.10
C GLY A 82 0.51 6.20 -12.31
N THR A 83 0.36 5.62 -11.12
CA THR A 83 1.49 5.18 -10.30
C THR A 83 2.27 4.03 -10.96
N LEU A 84 1.55 3.01 -11.44
CA LEU A 84 2.11 1.84 -12.10
C LEU A 84 2.81 2.23 -13.39
N TYR A 85 2.23 3.14 -14.17
CA TYR A 85 2.88 3.71 -15.35
C TYR A 85 4.25 4.34 -15.00
N ALA A 86 4.31 5.11 -13.90
CA ALA A 86 5.54 5.75 -13.46
C ALA A 86 6.64 4.76 -13.01
N ILE A 87 6.28 3.58 -12.49
CA ILE A 87 7.23 2.56 -12.01
C ILE A 87 7.41 1.38 -12.98
N ASN A 88 6.85 1.47 -14.20
CA ASN A 88 6.75 0.36 -15.16
C ASN A 88 6.16 -0.92 -14.56
N GLY A 89 5.12 -0.77 -13.74
CA GLY A 89 4.29 -1.86 -13.24
C GLY A 89 3.10 -2.15 -14.15
N ASP A 90 2.30 -3.14 -13.76
CA ASP A 90 1.10 -3.58 -14.46
C ASP A 90 -0.13 -3.62 -13.52
N LEU A 91 -1.31 -3.40 -14.10
CA LEU A 91 -2.60 -3.46 -13.42
C LEU A 91 -3.51 -4.46 -14.14
N GLN A 92 -3.89 -5.52 -13.44
CA GLN A 92 -4.70 -6.59 -14.01
C GLN A 92 -5.96 -6.82 -13.18
N LYS A 93 -7.13 -6.83 -13.81
CA LYS A 93 -8.36 -7.28 -13.16
C LYS A 93 -8.34 -8.81 -13.08
N ILE A 94 -8.55 -9.35 -11.87
CA ILE A 94 -8.51 -10.79 -11.59
C ILE A 94 -9.86 -11.34 -11.11
N GLY A 95 -10.83 -10.48 -10.87
CA GLY A 95 -12.19 -10.85 -10.49
C GLY A 95 -13.08 -9.62 -10.36
N ASP A 96 -14.35 -9.84 -10.03
CA ASP A 96 -15.28 -8.74 -9.81
C ASP A 96 -14.87 -7.90 -8.59
N GLY A 97 -14.55 -6.63 -8.86
CA GLY A 97 -13.98 -5.71 -7.87
C GLY A 97 -12.60 -6.10 -7.33
N ILE A 98 -11.88 -7.06 -7.92
CA ILE A 98 -10.55 -7.48 -7.46
C ILE A 98 -9.49 -7.22 -8.54
N TYR A 99 -8.46 -6.49 -8.16
CA TYR A 99 -7.37 -6.07 -9.03
C TYR A 99 -6.02 -6.46 -8.45
N LEU A 100 -5.14 -6.95 -9.32
CA LEU A 100 -3.75 -7.22 -9.03
C LEU A 100 -2.91 -6.06 -9.58
N CYS A 101 -2.12 -5.45 -8.71
CA CYS A 101 -1.14 -4.43 -9.06
C CYS A 101 0.26 -5.02 -8.85
N THR A 102 1.08 -5.03 -9.89
CA THR A 102 2.44 -5.59 -9.83
C THR A 102 3.49 -4.55 -10.21
N PRO A 103 4.59 -4.45 -9.43
CA PRO A 103 5.75 -3.65 -9.84
C PRO A 103 6.57 -4.39 -10.91
N LYS A 104 7.46 -3.67 -11.60
CA LYS A 104 8.32 -4.16 -12.69
C LYS A 104 9.06 -5.47 -12.40
N ASN A 105 9.37 -5.77 -11.14
CA ASN A 105 10.14 -6.95 -10.75
C ASN A 105 9.33 -8.25 -10.70
N ILE A 106 8.03 -8.22 -11.00
CA ILE A 106 7.13 -9.39 -10.87
C ILE A 106 6.49 -9.68 -12.22
N ASP A 107 6.78 -10.86 -12.76
CA ASP A 107 6.17 -11.39 -13.98
C ASP A 107 4.87 -12.12 -13.63
N VAL A 108 3.78 -11.76 -14.29
CA VAL A 108 2.47 -12.41 -14.12
C VAL A 108 2.15 -13.19 -15.38
N GLN A 109 1.89 -14.49 -15.22
CA GLN A 109 1.53 -15.39 -16.32
C GLN A 109 0.06 -15.78 -16.26
N GLY A 110 -0.57 -15.83 -17.45
CA GLY A 110 -1.98 -16.11 -17.59
C GLY A 110 -2.86 -14.86 -17.58
N LYS A 111 -4.10 -15.01 -18.05
CA LYS A 111 -5.12 -13.97 -18.01
C LYS A 111 -6.42 -14.58 -17.55
N ILE A 112 -7.13 -13.87 -16.69
CA ILE A 112 -8.50 -14.20 -16.31
C ILE A 112 -9.39 -13.47 -17.31
N THR A 113 -10.11 -14.24 -18.13
CA THR A 113 -11.05 -13.69 -19.09
C THR A 113 -12.26 -13.14 -18.35
N GLU A 114 -12.64 -11.91 -18.67
CA GLU A 114 -13.91 -11.36 -18.20
C GLU A 114 -15.03 -11.96 -19.07
N GLU A 115 -15.90 -12.77 -18.48
CA GLU A 115 -17.18 -13.10 -19.09
C GLU A 115 -18.02 -11.82 -19.07
N ASN A 116 -18.00 -11.07 -20.18
CA ASN A 116 -18.98 -10.02 -20.40
C ASN A 116 -20.35 -10.70 -20.46
N GLU A 117 -21.21 -10.47 -19.47
CA GLU A 117 -22.64 -10.64 -19.63
C GLU A 117 -23.09 -9.64 -20.71
N SER A 118 -23.09 -10.09 -21.96
CA SER A 118 -23.85 -9.48 -23.04
C SER A 118 -25.33 -9.63 -22.70
N GLN A 119 -25.82 -8.75 -21.83
CA GLN A 119 -27.24 -8.49 -21.60
C GLN A 119 -27.51 -7.02 -21.93
N GLU A 120 -27.46 -6.71 -23.22
CA GLU A 120 -28.34 -5.69 -23.81
C GLU A 120 -29.26 -6.45 -24.77
N ASP A 121 -30.42 -6.83 -24.21
CA ASP A 121 -31.77 -6.97 -24.80
C ASP A 121 -31.86 -7.16 -26.32
N TYR A 122 -32.46 -8.22 -26.89
CA TYR A 122 -33.82 -8.71 -26.63
C TYR A 122 -34.84 -7.61 -26.31
N MET A 123 -34.93 -6.60 -27.18
CA MET A 123 -36.24 -6.04 -27.52
C MET A 123 -36.45 -6.23 -29.03
N GLU A 124 -37.57 -6.89 -29.31
CA GLU A 124 -38.13 -7.28 -30.61
C GLU A 124 -38.10 -6.19 -31.69
#